data_AF-A0A7V5IEE4-F1
#
_entry.id   AF-A0A7V5IEE4-F1
#
_cell.length_a   1.000
_cell.length_b   1.000
_cell.length_c   1.000
_cell.angle_alpha   90.00
_cell.angle_beta   90.00
_cell.angle_gamma   90.00
#
_symmetry.space_group_name_H-M   'P 1'
#
loop_
_entity.id
_entity.type
_entity.pdbx_description
1 polymer ?
#
loop_
_entity_poly.entity_id
_entity_poly.type
_entity_poly.pdbx_seq_one_letter_code
_entity_poly.pdbx_strand_id
1 'polypeptide(L)'
;FFLKKFLNFFGVVPISSTASKEALETIEGLLNQGEVVALFPEAAVTRNGQLGVFHRGFERAVKDTTAVIIPFYLLGLWGSIYSFATKKYRKSSSTKWVREVFVCFGNPMPREATAAEVKKAVFQLSIYAWQSYTESLNPVAIQWLITVKKFKNNWCLVDFDGTVYSAFRLLVAVIALGEVLKKKIKSQRHIGLLLPPSAGGIITNLSVLMLGKVVVNLNYTATISSLAQAINQGEIDTIITSRRFLARLSAKGFTNSEFFADKNLIYLEDLKKNISFQKRVKFSLLVKALPAFFLRIFYFKKNSLDDTAAILFSSGSEGLPKGVQLTHRNLIANIKQIAMVLNAREDDILMSTLPLFHAFGLTVTTLLPLVEGIPLVCYPDPTNGYEIGKLVAQYQATILCATSTFLRLYNKNKKLNPLMFQSLRLVVAGAEKLSQEVREEFKVKFGKDIYEGYGTTETSPVASFNLPDVLLPGDWSIQKGNKIGTVGLPLPGTAFKIVDPETLAELPPGEAGLILIGGPQVMKGYLKNEKKTQEV
;
A
#
# COMPACT_ATOMS: atom_id res chain seq x y z
N PHE A 1 3.25 5.57 -41.24
CA PHE A 1 2.53 6.48 -42.16
C PHE A 1 1.21 6.99 -41.57
N PHE A 2 0.25 6.13 -41.21
CA PHE A 2 -1.04 6.53 -40.62
C PHE A 2 -0.92 7.33 -39.31
N LEU A 3 -0.05 6.92 -38.39
CA LEU A 3 0.15 7.63 -37.13
C LEU A 3 0.66 9.06 -37.35
N LYS A 4 1.53 9.29 -38.34
CA LYS A 4 2.05 10.64 -38.65
C LYS A 4 0.95 11.56 -39.16
N LYS A 5 0.07 11.07 -40.06
CA LYS A 5 -1.10 11.85 -40.52
C LYS A 5 -2.06 12.17 -39.39
N PHE A 6 -2.31 11.20 -38.50
CA PHE A 6 -3.14 11.40 -37.32
C PHE A 6 -2.54 12.46 -36.38
N LEU A 7 -1.26 12.33 -36.02
CA LEU A 7 -0.56 13.28 -35.16
C LEU A 7 -0.51 14.69 -35.77
N ASN A 8 -0.27 14.80 -37.06
CA ASN A 8 -0.31 16.08 -37.77
C ASN A 8 -1.71 16.70 -37.77
N PHE A 9 -2.78 15.90 -37.91
CA PHE A 9 -4.16 16.37 -37.83
C PHE A 9 -4.50 16.99 -36.47
N PHE A 10 -3.90 16.46 -35.39
CA PHE A 10 -4.02 17.01 -34.03
C PHE A 10 -2.96 18.07 -33.69
N GLY A 11 -2.17 18.54 -34.65
CA GLY A 11 -1.15 19.58 -34.40
C GLY A 11 -0.02 19.14 -33.48
N VAL A 12 0.28 17.84 -33.39
CA VAL A 12 1.31 17.34 -32.47
C VAL A 12 2.70 17.74 -32.96
N VAL A 13 3.43 18.47 -32.13
CA VAL A 13 4.84 18.81 -32.34
C VAL A 13 5.73 17.69 -31.77
N PRO A 14 6.45 16.92 -32.60
CA PRO A 14 7.29 15.84 -32.11
C PRO A 14 8.57 16.39 -31.47
N ILE A 15 8.83 16.01 -30.22
CA ILE A 15 10.10 16.30 -29.53
C ILE A 15 10.94 15.03 -29.53
N SER A 16 12.06 15.03 -30.28
CA SER A 16 13.06 13.95 -30.22
C SER A 16 14.36 14.45 -29.60
N SER A 17 15.21 13.53 -29.14
CA SER A 17 16.55 13.84 -28.65
C SER A 17 17.44 14.52 -29.70
N THR A 18 17.19 14.26 -31.00
CA THR A 18 17.96 14.78 -32.13
C THR A 18 17.45 16.11 -32.70
N ALA A 19 16.16 16.45 -32.51
CA ALA A 19 15.52 17.65 -33.08
C ALA A 19 14.88 18.56 -32.01
N SER A 20 15.35 18.47 -30.76
CA SER A 20 14.74 19.19 -29.63
C SER A 20 14.74 20.71 -29.80
N LYS A 21 15.72 21.30 -30.49
CA LYS A 21 15.82 22.75 -30.70
C LYS A 21 14.69 23.27 -31.61
N GLU A 22 14.52 22.70 -32.80
CA GLU A 22 13.47 23.08 -33.76
C GLU A 22 12.07 22.92 -33.16
N ALA A 23 11.86 21.87 -32.36
CA ALA A 23 10.59 21.64 -31.68
C ALA A 23 10.29 22.74 -30.65
N LEU A 24 11.30 23.20 -29.89
CA LEU A 24 11.14 24.30 -28.93
C LEU A 24 10.88 25.64 -29.62
N GLU A 25 11.56 25.94 -30.73
CA GLU A 25 11.28 27.13 -31.56
C GLU A 25 9.86 27.11 -32.14
N THR A 26 9.39 25.94 -32.56
CA THR A 26 8.00 25.74 -33.01
C THR A 26 7.01 26.03 -31.88
N ILE A 27 7.28 25.53 -30.67
CA ILE A 27 6.43 25.78 -29.50
C ILE A 27 6.39 27.28 -29.18
N GLU A 28 7.53 27.95 -29.16
CA GLU A 28 7.61 29.40 -28.93
C GLU A 28 6.78 30.19 -29.97
N GLY A 29 6.91 29.83 -31.25
CA GLY A 29 6.13 30.44 -32.33
C GLY A 29 4.62 30.27 -32.16
N LEU A 30 4.17 29.07 -31.76
CA LEU A 30 2.76 28.78 -31.48
C LEU A 30 2.24 29.60 -30.29
N LEU A 31 3.01 29.67 -29.20
CA LEU A 31 2.64 30.45 -28.02
C LEU A 31 2.50 31.95 -28.35
N ASN A 32 3.41 32.51 -29.17
CA ASN A 32 3.34 33.89 -29.62
C ASN A 32 2.16 34.17 -30.58
N GLN A 33 1.62 33.14 -31.23
CA GLN A 33 0.38 33.23 -32.02
C GLN A 33 -0.89 33.15 -31.15
N GLY A 34 -0.75 32.94 -29.83
CA GLY A 34 -1.87 32.81 -28.90
C GLY A 34 -2.42 31.38 -28.77
N GLU A 35 -1.72 30.38 -29.32
CA GLU A 35 -2.13 28.97 -29.23
C GLU A 35 -1.82 28.37 -27.85
N VAL A 36 -2.59 27.35 -27.47
CA VAL A 36 -2.37 26.58 -26.24
C VAL A 36 -1.56 25.33 -26.54
N VAL A 37 -0.36 25.24 -25.96
CA VAL A 37 0.52 24.08 -26.14
C VAL A 37 0.48 23.17 -24.91
N ALA A 38 0.01 21.93 -25.10
CA ALA A 38 0.12 20.88 -24.09
C ALA A 38 1.48 20.17 -24.20
N LEU A 39 2.28 20.23 -23.13
CA LEU A 39 3.63 19.67 -23.10
C LEU A 39 3.82 18.70 -21.91
N PHE A 40 4.46 17.56 -22.17
CA PHE A 40 4.86 16.59 -21.14
C PHE A 40 6.37 16.67 -20.92
N PRO A 41 6.84 17.32 -19.84
CA PRO A 41 8.27 17.64 -19.66
C PRO A 41 9.12 16.44 -19.22
N GLU A 42 8.54 15.24 -19.08
CA GLU A 42 9.24 14.01 -18.68
C GLU A 42 10.09 13.37 -19.79
N ALA A 43 10.01 13.89 -21.03
CA ALA A 43 10.63 13.38 -22.26
C ALA A 43 10.25 11.95 -22.69
N ALA A 44 9.80 11.10 -21.76
CA ALA A 44 9.34 9.76 -22.02
C ALA A 44 8.15 9.38 -21.11
N VAL A 45 7.32 8.46 -21.59
CA VAL A 45 6.25 7.87 -20.79
C VAL A 45 6.90 7.02 -19.67
N THR A 46 6.51 7.26 -18.42
CA THR A 46 6.99 6.50 -17.26
C THR A 46 6.92 4.98 -17.45
N ARG A 47 7.91 4.25 -16.92
CA ARG A 47 7.95 2.77 -16.89
C ARG A 47 7.66 2.16 -15.53
N ASN A 48 7.65 2.98 -14.48
CA ASN A 48 7.51 2.53 -13.10
C ASN A 48 6.31 3.15 -12.37
N GLY A 49 5.50 3.95 -13.08
CA GLY A 49 4.30 4.59 -12.53
C GLY A 49 4.56 5.81 -11.64
N GLN A 50 5.83 6.20 -11.43
CA GLN A 50 6.20 7.45 -10.77
C GLN A 50 6.39 8.58 -11.79
N LEU A 51 6.23 9.82 -11.30
CA LEU A 51 6.54 11.04 -12.05
C LEU A 51 8.06 11.18 -12.21
N GLY A 52 8.52 11.13 -13.46
CA GLY A 52 9.90 11.25 -13.90
C GLY A 52 10.48 12.65 -13.73
N VAL A 53 11.71 12.85 -14.21
CA VAL A 53 12.38 14.16 -14.15
C VAL A 53 11.71 15.13 -15.11
N PHE A 54 11.43 16.36 -14.67
CA PHE A 54 10.96 17.41 -15.57
C PHE A 54 12.18 18.07 -16.21
N HIS A 55 12.27 18.00 -17.53
CA HIS A 55 13.34 18.62 -18.30
C HIS A 55 13.06 20.11 -18.52
N ARG A 56 14.13 20.91 -18.55
CA ARG A 56 14.08 22.39 -18.62
C ARG A 56 13.82 22.94 -20.03
N GLY A 57 13.47 22.09 -20.99
CA GLY A 57 13.24 22.51 -22.38
C GLY A 57 12.12 23.55 -22.48
N PHE A 58 11.02 23.34 -21.75
CA PHE A 58 9.89 24.24 -21.75
C PHE A 58 10.23 25.62 -21.15
N GLU A 59 11.14 25.71 -20.17
CA GLU A 59 11.59 26.99 -19.59
C GLU A 59 12.18 27.91 -20.68
N ARG A 60 12.81 27.33 -21.71
CA ARG A 60 13.35 28.09 -22.85
C ARG A 60 12.25 28.52 -23.82
N ALA A 61 11.34 27.60 -24.16
CA ALA A 61 10.29 27.87 -25.14
C ALA A 61 9.27 28.93 -24.70
N VAL A 62 9.09 29.13 -23.38
CA VAL A 62 8.17 30.17 -22.86
C VAL A 62 8.86 31.51 -22.59
N LYS A 63 10.20 31.56 -22.58
CA LYS A 63 11.00 32.68 -22.07
C LYS A 63 10.65 34.01 -22.75
N ASP A 64 10.59 34.00 -24.08
CA ASP A 64 10.39 35.19 -24.91
C ASP A 64 8.92 35.34 -25.36
N THR A 65 7.98 34.73 -24.61
CA THR A 65 6.53 34.74 -24.88
C THR A 65 5.76 35.44 -23.75
N THR A 66 4.51 35.81 -24.00
CA THR A 66 3.58 36.32 -22.96
C THR A 66 2.74 35.21 -22.30
N ALA A 67 3.05 33.94 -22.59
CA ALA A 67 2.28 32.81 -22.11
C ALA A 67 2.44 32.59 -20.59
N VAL A 68 1.44 31.93 -19.99
CA VAL A 68 1.49 31.43 -18.61
C VAL A 68 1.58 29.91 -18.61
N ILE A 69 2.17 29.33 -17.57
CA ILE A 69 2.27 27.88 -17.42
C ILE A 69 1.08 27.39 -16.59
N ILE A 70 0.29 26.46 -17.13
CA ILE A 70 -0.80 25.80 -16.38
C ILE A 70 -0.37 24.36 -16.08
N PRO A 71 0.02 24.03 -14.83
CA PRO A 71 0.34 22.65 -14.48
C PRO A 71 -0.93 21.80 -14.50
N PHE A 72 -0.82 20.56 -14.95
CA PHE A 72 -1.92 19.60 -14.89
C PHE A 72 -1.43 18.20 -14.50
N TYR A 73 -2.31 17.41 -13.89
CA TYR A 73 -2.05 16.03 -13.51
C TYR A 73 -3.07 15.08 -14.15
N LEU A 74 -2.58 13.97 -14.68
CA LEU A 74 -3.40 12.91 -15.27
C LEU A 74 -3.40 11.66 -14.38
N LEU A 75 -4.59 11.24 -13.95
CA LEU A 75 -4.79 9.97 -13.25
C LEU A 75 -5.65 9.04 -14.10
N GLY A 76 -5.36 7.74 -14.05
CA GLY A 76 -6.17 6.71 -14.70
C GLY A 76 -5.61 6.20 -16.03
N LEU A 77 -4.56 6.79 -16.60
CA LEU A 77 -3.92 6.27 -17.83
C LEU A 77 -2.95 5.09 -17.56
N TRP A 78 -2.33 5.05 -16.37
CA TRP A 78 -1.49 3.92 -15.95
C TRP A 78 -2.34 2.66 -15.76
N GLY A 79 -1.94 1.54 -16.37
CA GLY A 79 -2.74 0.32 -16.45
C GLY A 79 -3.61 0.21 -17.71
N SER A 80 -3.61 1.22 -18.60
CA SER A 80 -4.23 1.09 -19.93
C SER A 80 -3.42 0.16 -20.83
N ILE A 81 -4.00 -0.25 -21.96
CA ILE A 81 -3.30 -1.08 -22.96
C ILE A 81 -2.08 -0.38 -23.58
N TYR A 82 -2.06 0.95 -23.57
CA TYR A 82 -0.98 1.79 -24.08
C TYR A 82 0.07 2.16 -23.01
N SER A 83 -0.17 1.79 -21.74
CA SER A 83 0.80 1.99 -20.67
C SER A 83 1.83 0.87 -20.60
N PHE A 84 2.94 1.14 -19.90
CA PHE A 84 4.00 0.16 -19.63
C PHE A 84 3.75 -0.67 -18.36
N ALA A 85 2.55 -0.57 -17.79
CA ALA A 85 2.15 -1.43 -16.70
C ALA A 85 2.15 -2.90 -17.11
N THR A 86 2.40 -3.81 -16.17
CA THR A 86 2.36 -5.25 -16.41
C THR A 86 0.95 -5.73 -16.79
N LYS A 87 0.86 -6.87 -17.48
CA LYS A 87 -0.44 -7.50 -17.82
C LYS A 87 -1.31 -7.71 -16.58
N LYS A 88 -0.72 -8.16 -15.47
CA LYS A 88 -1.41 -8.36 -14.19
C LYS A 88 -2.01 -7.05 -13.66
N TYR A 89 -1.23 -5.97 -13.60
CA TYR A 89 -1.73 -4.69 -13.11
C TYR A 89 -2.83 -4.11 -14.01
N ARG A 90 -2.72 -4.25 -15.35
CA ARG A 90 -3.79 -3.83 -16.28
C ARG A 90 -5.10 -4.57 -15.98
N LYS A 91 -5.02 -5.90 -15.75
CA LYS A 91 -6.19 -6.73 -15.40
C LYS A 91 -6.78 -6.36 -14.03
N SER A 92 -5.96 -6.04 -13.03
CA SER A 92 -6.45 -5.69 -11.68
C SER A 92 -7.02 -4.27 -11.60
N SER A 93 -6.44 -3.32 -12.34
CA SER A 93 -6.91 -1.92 -12.41
C SER A 93 -8.16 -1.74 -13.28
N SER A 94 -8.35 -2.57 -14.31
CA SER A 94 -9.52 -2.55 -15.19
C SER A 94 -10.74 -3.22 -14.53
N THR A 95 -11.35 -2.56 -13.55
CA THR A 95 -12.52 -3.08 -12.81
C THR A 95 -13.85 -2.68 -13.41
N LYS A 96 -13.87 -1.65 -14.26
CA LYS A 96 -15.05 -1.08 -14.93
C LYS A 96 -14.93 -1.29 -16.45
N TRP A 97 -16.08 -1.28 -17.13
CA TRP A 97 -16.15 -1.31 -18.59
C TRP A 97 -15.53 -0.06 -19.23
N VAL A 98 -15.63 1.08 -18.55
CA VAL A 98 -15.02 2.35 -18.94
C VAL A 98 -13.93 2.71 -17.94
N ARG A 99 -12.77 3.12 -18.43
CA ARG A 99 -11.65 3.60 -17.62
C ARG A 99 -11.90 5.06 -17.28
N GLU A 100 -11.96 5.37 -15.99
CA GLU A 100 -12.02 6.74 -15.49
C GLU A 100 -10.65 7.41 -15.66
N VAL A 101 -10.65 8.60 -16.26
CA VAL A 101 -9.46 9.44 -16.41
C VAL A 101 -9.76 10.78 -15.76
N PHE A 102 -8.93 11.17 -14.81
CA PHE A 102 -9.03 12.47 -14.14
C PHE A 102 -7.96 13.39 -14.70
N VAL A 103 -8.38 14.60 -15.05
CA VAL A 103 -7.50 15.68 -15.51
C VAL A 103 -7.69 16.84 -14.54
N CYS A 104 -6.66 17.13 -13.74
CA CYS A 104 -6.71 18.21 -12.75
C CYS A 104 -5.78 19.32 -13.18
N PHE A 105 -6.32 20.51 -13.41
CA PHE A 105 -5.56 21.72 -13.74
C PHE A 105 -5.29 22.52 -12.47
N GLY A 106 -4.09 23.06 -12.34
CA GLY A 106 -3.71 23.97 -11.27
C GLY A 106 -3.83 25.43 -11.65
N ASN A 107 -3.46 26.28 -10.69
CA ASN A 107 -3.41 27.72 -10.91
C ASN A 107 -2.32 28.09 -11.93
N PRO A 108 -2.51 29.17 -12.70
CA PRO A 108 -1.48 29.70 -13.58
C PRO A 108 -0.19 30.01 -12.81
N MET A 109 0.94 29.64 -13.39
CA MET A 109 2.28 29.93 -12.92
C MET A 109 2.96 30.91 -13.89
N PRO A 110 3.86 31.79 -13.40
CA PRO A 110 4.61 32.69 -14.26
C PRO A 110 5.51 31.90 -15.22
N ARG A 111 5.84 32.48 -16.38
CA ARG A 111 6.72 31.85 -17.39
C ARG A 111 8.13 31.58 -16.88
N GLU A 112 8.55 32.30 -15.84
CA GLU A 112 9.83 32.13 -15.14
C GLU A 112 9.85 30.90 -14.22
N ALA A 113 8.71 30.22 -14.02
CA ALA A 113 8.64 29.03 -13.17
C ALA A 113 9.57 27.91 -13.66
N THR A 114 10.39 27.41 -12.75
CA THR A 114 11.37 26.37 -13.02
C THR A 114 10.73 24.99 -13.13
N ALA A 115 11.41 24.04 -13.78
CA ALA A 115 11.00 22.64 -13.86
C ALA A 115 10.74 22.01 -12.47
N ALA A 116 11.48 22.42 -11.45
CA ALA A 116 11.29 21.95 -10.08
C ALA A 116 9.97 22.45 -9.48
N GLU A 117 9.66 23.74 -9.66
CA GLU A 117 8.42 24.36 -9.17
C GLU A 117 7.20 23.79 -9.89
N VAL A 118 7.27 23.64 -11.21
CA VAL A 118 6.17 23.03 -11.99
C VAL A 118 5.96 21.57 -11.58
N LYS A 119 7.04 20.79 -11.40
CA LYS A 119 6.94 19.39 -10.93
C LYS A 119 6.30 19.30 -9.55
N LYS A 120 6.66 20.21 -8.65
CA LYS A 120 6.09 20.31 -7.30
C LYS A 120 4.59 20.64 -7.35
N ALA A 121 4.18 21.60 -8.18
CA ALA A 121 2.77 21.92 -8.40
C ALA A 121 2.00 20.70 -8.93
N VAL A 122 2.58 19.94 -9.87
CA VAL A 122 1.98 18.69 -10.39
C VAL A 122 1.84 17.61 -9.30
N PHE A 123 2.82 17.46 -8.40
CA PHE A 123 2.69 16.56 -7.25
C PHE A 123 1.56 16.99 -6.31
N GLN A 124 1.42 18.29 -6.03
CA GLN A 124 0.32 18.80 -5.21
C GLN A 124 -1.04 18.57 -5.87
N LEU A 125 -1.15 18.79 -7.18
CA LEU A 125 -2.36 18.48 -7.95
C LEU A 125 -2.75 17.01 -7.89
N SER A 126 -1.76 16.12 -7.77
CA SER A 126 -2.03 14.68 -7.65
C SER A 126 -2.88 14.34 -6.43
N ILE A 127 -2.78 15.11 -5.32
CA ILE A 127 -3.61 14.89 -4.13
C ILE A 127 -5.09 15.01 -4.47
N TYR A 128 -5.50 16.08 -5.15
CA TYR A 128 -6.89 16.31 -5.53
C TYR A 128 -7.43 15.26 -6.51
N ALA A 129 -6.61 14.90 -7.50
CA ALA A 129 -6.96 13.83 -8.45
C ALA A 129 -7.19 12.50 -7.73
N TRP A 130 -6.31 12.17 -6.78
CA TRP A 130 -6.42 10.94 -6.01
C TRP A 130 -7.56 10.97 -5.00
N GLN A 131 -7.83 12.10 -4.34
CA GLN A 131 -9.00 12.27 -3.49
C GLN A 131 -10.29 11.98 -4.28
N SER A 132 -10.43 12.57 -5.47
CA SER A 132 -11.57 12.33 -6.36
C SER A 132 -11.65 10.86 -6.78
N TYR A 133 -10.52 10.25 -7.16
CA TYR A 133 -10.47 8.82 -7.49
C TYR A 133 -10.90 7.93 -6.32
N THR A 134 -10.57 8.30 -5.07
CA THR A 134 -10.96 7.48 -3.92
C THR A 134 -12.47 7.37 -3.73
N GLU A 135 -13.25 8.34 -4.20
CA GLU A 135 -14.72 8.30 -4.13
C GLU A 135 -15.31 7.15 -4.97
N SER A 136 -14.60 6.72 -6.02
CA SER A 136 -15.03 5.61 -6.87
C SER A 136 -14.58 4.24 -6.36
N LEU A 137 -13.82 4.19 -5.26
CA LEU A 137 -13.32 2.97 -4.64
C LEU A 137 -14.36 2.32 -3.69
N ASN A 138 -14.12 1.05 -3.37
CA ASN A 138 -14.92 0.31 -2.40
C ASN A 138 -14.20 0.21 -1.05
N PRO A 139 -14.95 0.10 0.07
CA PRO A 139 -14.38 -0.30 1.34
C PRO A 139 -13.58 -1.61 1.24
N VAL A 140 -12.51 -1.74 2.03
CA VAL A 140 -11.51 -2.82 1.96
C VAL A 140 -12.10 -4.22 1.77
N ALA A 141 -13.05 -4.63 2.64
CA ALA A 141 -13.64 -5.98 2.56
C ALA A 141 -14.49 -6.19 1.30
N ILE A 142 -15.16 -5.14 0.81
CA ILE A 142 -15.94 -5.18 -0.43
C ILE A 142 -15.00 -5.28 -1.64
N GLN A 143 -13.93 -4.49 -1.66
CA GLN A 143 -12.95 -4.58 -2.73
C GLN A 143 -12.30 -5.97 -2.77
N TRP A 144 -11.93 -6.51 -1.60
CA TRP A 144 -11.44 -7.88 -1.50
C TRP A 144 -12.45 -8.92 -2.01
N LEU A 145 -13.74 -8.81 -1.67
CA LEU A 145 -14.79 -9.70 -2.18
C LEU A 145 -14.84 -9.72 -3.71
N ILE A 146 -14.77 -8.54 -4.34
CA ILE A 146 -14.77 -8.40 -5.81
C ILE A 146 -13.53 -9.09 -6.38
N THR A 147 -12.36 -8.86 -5.79
CA THR A 147 -11.10 -9.46 -6.23
C THR A 147 -11.11 -10.97 -6.06
N VAL A 148 -11.31 -11.49 -4.84
CA VAL A 148 -11.24 -12.93 -4.53
C VAL A 148 -12.20 -13.76 -5.40
N LYS A 149 -13.36 -13.19 -5.75
CA LYS A 149 -14.32 -13.84 -6.65
C LYS A 149 -13.81 -14.06 -8.08
N LYS A 150 -12.93 -13.19 -8.58
CA LYS A 150 -12.32 -13.35 -9.91
C LYS A 150 -11.32 -14.51 -9.95
N PHE A 151 -10.68 -14.83 -8.82
CA PHE A 151 -9.64 -15.87 -8.73
C PHE A 151 -10.18 -17.30 -8.62
N LYS A 152 -11.47 -17.48 -8.32
CA LYS A 152 -12.16 -18.78 -8.29
C LYS A 152 -11.38 -19.83 -7.47
N ASN A 153 -10.86 -20.88 -8.10
CA ASN A 153 -10.17 -21.98 -7.42
C ASN A 153 -8.64 -21.83 -7.39
N ASN A 154 -8.08 -20.75 -7.92
CA ASN A 154 -6.65 -20.49 -7.82
C ASN A 154 -6.25 -20.30 -6.36
N TRP A 155 -5.07 -20.82 -5.99
CA TRP A 155 -4.51 -20.57 -4.68
C TRP A 155 -4.19 -19.09 -4.51
N CYS A 156 -4.36 -18.58 -3.28
CA CYS A 156 -4.16 -17.17 -2.97
C CYS A 156 -3.50 -16.94 -1.61
N LEU A 157 -3.51 -17.96 -0.74
CA LEU A 157 -2.97 -17.87 0.60
C LEU A 157 -2.39 -19.23 0.98
N VAL A 158 -1.16 -19.23 1.47
CA VAL A 158 -0.53 -20.38 2.09
C VAL A 158 -0.19 -20.03 3.53
N ASP A 159 -0.58 -20.87 4.48
CA ASP A 159 -0.21 -20.72 5.88
C ASP A 159 1.13 -21.40 6.18
N PHE A 160 1.77 -21.03 7.28
CA PHE A 160 3.10 -21.53 7.66
C PHE A 160 3.15 -23.03 7.97
N ASP A 161 2.00 -23.68 8.16
CA ASP A 161 1.89 -25.14 8.33
C ASP A 161 1.69 -25.90 7.01
N GLY A 162 1.77 -25.20 5.87
CA GLY A 162 1.59 -25.76 4.53
C GLY A 162 0.13 -25.78 4.07
N THR A 163 -0.83 -25.32 4.89
CA THR A 163 -2.23 -25.25 4.46
C THR A 163 -2.40 -24.27 3.31
N VAL A 164 -2.86 -24.78 2.16
CA VAL A 164 -3.13 -23.96 0.96
C VAL A 164 -4.62 -23.63 0.85
N TYR A 165 -4.92 -22.34 0.74
CA TYR A 165 -6.25 -21.80 0.50
C TYR A 165 -6.39 -21.33 -0.95
N SER A 166 -7.36 -21.91 -1.67
CA SER A 166 -7.90 -21.28 -2.87
C SER A 166 -8.71 -20.05 -2.51
N ALA A 167 -8.84 -19.12 -3.47
CA ALA A 167 -9.68 -17.93 -3.31
C ALA A 167 -11.12 -18.30 -2.91
N PHE A 168 -11.67 -19.36 -3.50
CA PHE A 168 -12.95 -19.96 -3.12
C PHE A 168 -12.97 -20.40 -1.65
N ARG A 169 -11.99 -21.20 -1.21
CA ARG A 169 -11.93 -21.70 0.18
C ARG A 169 -11.72 -20.57 1.18
N LEU A 170 -10.91 -19.57 0.84
CA LEU A 170 -10.69 -18.39 1.67
C LEU A 170 -11.99 -17.59 1.86
N LEU A 171 -12.73 -17.33 0.77
CA LEU A 171 -14.00 -16.63 0.86
C LEU A 171 -15.05 -17.39 1.69
N VAL A 172 -15.13 -18.73 1.51
CA VAL A 172 -15.99 -19.57 2.35
C VAL A 172 -15.59 -19.48 3.83
N ALA A 173 -14.29 -19.53 4.14
CA ALA A 173 -13.80 -19.45 5.50
C ALA A 173 -14.14 -18.11 6.16
N VAL A 174 -13.99 -16.99 5.45
CA VAL A 174 -14.34 -15.65 5.95
C VAL A 174 -15.84 -15.50 6.21
N ILE A 175 -16.69 -15.92 5.26
CA ILE A 175 -18.15 -15.85 5.46
C ILE A 175 -18.58 -16.76 6.62
N ALA A 176 -18.05 -17.99 6.68
CA ALA A 176 -18.41 -18.94 7.73
C ALA A 176 -17.96 -18.46 9.13
N LEU A 177 -16.74 -17.93 9.24
CA LEU A 177 -16.24 -17.38 10.50
C LEU A 177 -17.03 -16.13 10.90
N GLY A 178 -17.26 -15.21 9.97
CA GLY A 178 -18.01 -13.99 10.21
C GLY A 178 -19.45 -14.26 10.67
N GLU A 179 -20.15 -15.22 10.08
CA GLU A 179 -21.51 -15.57 10.52
C GLU A 179 -21.58 -16.18 11.92
N VAL A 180 -20.54 -16.92 12.35
CA VAL A 180 -20.44 -17.39 13.74
C VAL A 180 -20.07 -16.24 14.68
N LEU A 181 -19.16 -15.37 14.27
CA LEU A 181 -18.74 -14.20 15.04
C LEU A 181 -19.86 -13.19 15.24
N LYS A 182 -20.69 -12.95 14.22
CA LYS A 182 -21.75 -11.93 14.20
C LYS A 182 -22.62 -11.91 15.44
N LYS A 183 -22.96 -13.08 16.00
CA LYS A 183 -23.76 -13.21 17.22
C LYS A 183 -22.98 -12.83 18.47
N LYS A 184 -21.68 -13.15 18.52
CA LYS A 184 -20.80 -12.94 19.69
C LYS A 184 -20.33 -11.49 19.82
N ILE A 185 -20.24 -10.75 18.71
CA ILE A 185 -19.70 -9.38 18.69
C ILE A 185 -20.74 -8.31 18.32
N LYS A 186 -22.04 -8.63 18.43
CA LYS A 186 -23.13 -7.78 17.91
C LYS A 186 -23.09 -6.36 18.49
N SER A 187 -22.93 -6.24 19.82
CA SER A 187 -22.96 -4.97 20.57
C SER A 187 -21.67 -4.15 20.47
N GLN A 188 -20.57 -4.73 20.00
CA GLN A 188 -19.25 -4.09 20.09
C GLN A 188 -18.84 -3.46 18.76
N ARG A 189 -18.29 -2.24 18.79
CA ARG A 189 -17.80 -1.56 17.59
C ARG A 189 -16.35 -1.93 17.28
N HIS A 190 -15.49 -1.94 18.29
CA HIS A 190 -14.06 -2.21 18.19
C HIS A 190 -13.77 -3.64 18.65
N ILE A 191 -13.07 -4.41 17.82
CA ILE A 191 -12.77 -5.82 18.09
C ILE A 191 -11.27 -6.00 18.19
N GLY A 192 -10.79 -6.38 19.38
CA GLY A 192 -9.39 -6.66 19.64
C GLY A 192 -8.98 -7.96 18.97
N LEU A 193 -7.88 -7.95 18.21
CA LEU A 193 -7.32 -9.14 17.58
C LEU A 193 -5.90 -9.36 18.10
N LEU A 194 -5.69 -10.50 18.74
CA LEU A 194 -4.37 -10.92 19.22
C LEU A 194 -3.94 -12.15 18.42
N LEU A 195 -3.55 -11.92 17.17
CA LEU A 195 -3.25 -12.96 16.19
C LEU A 195 -2.00 -12.60 15.38
N PRO A 196 -1.15 -13.58 15.03
CA PRO A 196 0.04 -13.36 14.22
C PRO A 196 -0.33 -13.34 12.72
N PRO A 197 0.60 -12.90 11.83
CA PRO A 197 0.42 -13.02 10.39
C PRO A 197 0.37 -14.51 10.00
N SER A 198 -0.87 -14.98 9.80
CA SER A 198 -1.26 -16.38 9.59
C SER A 198 -2.61 -16.40 8.88
N ALA A 199 -3.01 -17.55 8.33
CA ALA A 199 -4.33 -17.67 7.71
C ALA A 199 -5.46 -17.34 8.70
N GLY A 200 -5.34 -17.79 9.97
CA GLY A 200 -6.29 -17.45 11.02
C GLY A 200 -6.37 -15.94 11.30
N GLY A 201 -5.22 -15.25 11.35
CA GLY A 201 -5.16 -13.79 11.50
C GLY A 201 -5.85 -13.05 10.36
N ILE A 202 -5.57 -13.47 9.11
CA ILE A 202 -6.15 -12.88 7.90
C ILE A 202 -7.66 -13.10 7.82
N ILE A 203 -8.11 -14.35 7.98
CA ILE A 203 -9.53 -14.70 7.92
C ILE A 203 -10.30 -13.90 8.98
N THR A 204 -9.73 -13.75 10.18
CA THR A 204 -10.36 -12.99 11.27
C THR A 204 -10.44 -11.49 10.95
N ASN A 205 -9.34 -10.88 10.48
CA ASN A 205 -9.33 -9.47 10.05
C ASN A 205 -10.40 -9.20 8.98
N LEU A 206 -10.44 -10.03 7.93
CA LEU A 206 -11.45 -9.92 6.87
C LEU A 206 -12.88 -10.15 7.36
N SER A 207 -13.09 -11.10 8.28
CA SER A 207 -14.40 -11.39 8.85
C SER A 207 -14.94 -10.23 9.70
N VAL A 208 -14.08 -9.57 10.47
CA VAL A 208 -14.44 -8.39 11.27
C VAL A 208 -14.78 -7.20 10.37
N LEU A 209 -13.96 -6.94 9.34
CA LEU A 209 -14.25 -5.91 8.34
C LEU A 209 -15.52 -6.20 7.55
N MET A 210 -15.78 -7.47 7.18
CA MET A 210 -17.01 -7.92 6.52
C MET A 210 -18.26 -7.59 7.35
N LEU A 211 -18.18 -7.72 8.68
CA LEU A 211 -19.26 -7.39 9.61
C LEU A 211 -19.39 -5.88 9.89
N GLY A 212 -18.58 -5.05 9.24
CA GLY A 212 -18.56 -3.61 9.39
C GLY A 212 -18.15 -3.16 10.80
N LYS A 213 -17.25 -3.92 11.44
CA LYS A 213 -16.66 -3.61 12.74
C LYS A 213 -15.24 -3.07 12.54
N VAL A 214 -14.74 -2.36 13.54
CA VAL A 214 -13.38 -1.81 13.52
C VAL A 214 -12.41 -2.87 14.02
N VAL A 215 -11.37 -3.12 13.24
CA VAL A 215 -10.29 -4.03 13.61
C VAL A 215 -9.29 -3.31 14.51
N VAL A 216 -8.94 -3.93 15.63
CA VAL A 216 -7.88 -3.44 16.51
C VAL A 216 -6.86 -4.55 16.74
N ASN A 217 -5.84 -4.65 15.89
CA ASN A 217 -4.77 -5.63 16.08
C ASN A 217 -3.87 -5.19 17.23
N LEU A 218 -3.83 -5.99 18.30
CA LEU A 218 -3.14 -5.69 19.55
C LEU A 218 -1.65 -6.05 19.46
N ASN A 219 -0.79 -5.14 19.91
CA ASN A 219 0.66 -5.30 19.89
C ASN A 219 1.12 -6.25 21.00
N TYR A 220 1.19 -7.55 20.69
CA TYR A 220 1.64 -8.59 21.62
C TYR A 220 3.15 -8.56 21.93
N THR A 221 3.90 -7.58 21.39
CA THR A 221 5.30 -7.33 21.77
C THR A 221 5.46 -6.10 22.67
N ALA A 222 4.39 -5.33 22.90
CA ALA A 222 4.38 -4.22 23.83
C ALA A 222 4.30 -4.70 25.29
N THR A 223 4.61 -3.80 26.22
CA THR A 223 4.43 -4.06 27.65
C THR A 223 2.94 -4.28 27.97
N ILE A 224 2.65 -5.07 29.01
CA ILE A 224 1.28 -5.35 29.45
C ILE A 224 0.52 -4.06 29.78
N SER A 225 1.19 -3.09 30.41
CA SER A 225 0.62 -1.76 30.70
C SER A 225 0.22 -1.01 29.44
N SER A 226 1.08 -0.96 28.42
CA SER A 226 0.78 -0.34 27.13
C SER A 226 -0.41 -1.02 26.43
N LEU A 227 -0.43 -2.36 26.45
CA LEU A 227 -1.55 -3.14 25.92
C LEU A 227 -2.88 -2.86 26.65
N ALA A 228 -2.85 -2.77 27.99
CA ALA A 228 -4.05 -2.50 28.80
C ALA A 228 -4.60 -1.10 28.51
N GLN A 229 -3.71 -0.11 28.37
CA GLN A 229 -4.09 1.25 27.97
C GLN A 229 -4.68 1.28 26.57
N ALA A 230 -4.10 0.55 25.61
CA ALA A 230 -4.65 0.42 24.26
C ALA A 230 -6.06 -0.20 24.25
N ILE A 231 -6.28 -1.24 25.06
CA ILE A 231 -7.60 -1.87 25.24
C ILE A 231 -8.60 -0.88 25.82
N ASN A 232 -8.21 -0.12 26.84
CA ASN A 232 -9.08 0.88 27.48
C ASN A 232 -9.40 2.03 26.52
N GLN A 233 -8.39 2.68 25.94
CA GLN A 233 -8.56 3.77 24.97
C GLN A 233 -9.39 3.32 23.77
N GLY A 234 -9.17 2.08 23.31
CA GLY A 234 -9.89 1.43 22.22
C GLY A 234 -11.29 0.93 22.58
N GLU A 235 -11.74 1.07 23.83
CA GLU A 235 -13.03 0.54 24.33
C GLU A 235 -13.24 -0.93 23.94
N ILE A 236 -12.18 -1.73 24.03
CA ILE A 236 -12.18 -3.13 23.60
C ILE A 236 -12.70 -3.98 24.76
N ASP A 237 -13.77 -4.72 24.47
CA ASP A 237 -14.37 -5.68 25.41
C ASP A 237 -14.20 -7.13 24.94
N THR A 238 -14.27 -7.39 23.63
CA THR A 238 -13.99 -8.70 23.04
C THR A 238 -12.61 -8.72 22.41
N ILE A 239 -11.85 -9.77 22.74
CA ILE A 239 -10.56 -10.08 22.12
C ILE A 239 -10.64 -11.45 21.43
N ILE A 240 -10.24 -11.52 20.16
CA ILE A 240 -10.16 -12.77 19.41
C ILE A 240 -8.70 -13.20 19.32
N THR A 241 -8.43 -14.45 19.73
CA THR A 241 -7.09 -15.06 19.66
C THR A 241 -7.18 -16.56 19.36
N SER A 242 -6.06 -17.28 19.41
CA SER A 242 -6.04 -18.75 19.35
C SER A 242 -5.25 -19.30 20.53
N ARG A 243 -5.67 -20.47 21.04
CA ARG A 243 -4.97 -21.14 22.15
C ARG A 243 -3.54 -21.49 21.75
N ARG A 244 -3.35 -21.94 20.51
CA ARG A 244 -2.01 -22.21 19.95
C ARG A 244 -1.12 -20.98 19.99
N PHE A 245 -1.66 -19.80 19.69
CA PHE A 245 -0.88 -18.57 19.70
C PHE A 245 -0.61 -18.06 21.11
N LEU A 246 -1.59 -18.09 22.01
CA LEU A 246 -1.35 -17.76 23.42
C LEU A 246 -0.28 -18.65 24.05
N ALA A 247 -0.32 -19.95 23.82
CA ALA A 247 0.71 -20.86 24.31
C ALA A 247 2.11 -20.49 23.81
N ARG A 248 2.23 -20.04 22.55
CA ARG A 248 3.50 -19.52 21.98
C ARG A 248 3.94 -18.22 22.65
N LEU A 249 3.00 -17.32 22.93
CA LEU A 249 3.31 -16.07 23.64
C LEU A 249 3.77 -16.36 25.07
N SER A 250 3.08 -17.26 25.79
CA SER A 250 3.46 -17.66 27.14
C SER A 250 4.85 -18.31 27.19
N ALA A 251 5.20 -19.13 26.21
CA ALA A 251 6.56 -19.66 26.07
C ALA A 251 7.63 -18.57 25.83
N LYS A 252 7.24 -17.37 25.35
CA LYS A 252 8.09 -16.19 25.20
C LYS A 252 7.98 -15.21 26.39
N GLY A 253 7.42 -15.64 27.52
CA GLY A 253 7.31 -14.83 28.73
C GLY A 253 6.07 -13.92 28.80
N PHE A 254 5.08 -14.12 27.91
CA PHE A 254 3.78 -13.44 28.03
C PHE A 254 2.91 -14.16 29.07
N THR A 255 3.01 -13.73 30.33
CA THR A 255 2.23 -14.25 31.45
C THR A 255 1.09 -13.28 31.77
N ASN A 256 -0.16 -13.75 31.73
CA ASN A 256 -1.14 -13.59 32.82
C ASN A 256 -2.60 -13.69 32.35
N SER A 257 -3.31 -14.55 33.08
CA SER A 257 -4.76 -14.71 33.16
C SER A 257 -5.50 -13.44 33.60
N GLU A 258 -4.83 -12.51 34.29
CA GLU A 258 -5.42 -11.26 34.80
C GLU A 258 -5.68 -10.22 33.69
N PHE A 259 -4.81 -10.16 32.67
CA PHE A 259 -4.94 -9.19 31.58
C PHE A 259 -6.23 -9.36 30.76
N PHE A 260 -6.76 -10.59 30.70
CA PHE A 260 -8.01 -10.92 30.02
C PHE A 260 -9.19 -11.15 30.98
N ALA A 261 -9.00 -11.01 32.30
CA ALA A 261 -10.00 -11.43 33.28
C ALA A 261 -11.35 -10.73 33.08
N ASP A 262 -11.32 -9.44 32.77
CA ASP A 262 -12.52 -8.62 32.54
C ASP A 262 -12.89 -8.51 31.04
N LYS A 263 -12.37 -9.38 30.18
CA LYS A 263 -12.57 -9.32 28.73
C LYS A 263 -13.18 -10.60 28.19
N ASN A 264 -14.07 -10.45 27.23
CA ASN A 264 -14.65 -11.59 26.52
C ASN A 264 -13.63 -12.17 25.53
N LEU A 265 -12.91 -13.21 25.95
CA LEU A 265 -11.91 -13.87 25.14
C LEU A 265 -12.54 -14.95 24.24
N ILE A 266 -12.43 -14.76 22.93
CA ILE A 266 -12.94 -15.68 21.92
C ILE A 266 -11.77 -16.40 21.24
N TYR A 267 -11.79 -17.73 21.28
CA TYR A 267 -10.77 -18.54 20.63
C TYR A 267 -11.20 -19.02 19.24
N LEU A 268 -10.29 -18.92 18.26
CA LEU A 268 -10.52 -19.40 16.89
C LEU A 268 -10.87 -20.90 16.85
N GLU A 269 -10.28 -21.70 17.73
CA GLU A 269 -10.57 -23.13 17.82
C GLU A 269 -12.05 -23.41 18.17
N ASP A 270 -12.64 -22.60 19.05
CA ASP A 270 -14.05 -22.76 19.45
C ASP A 270 -15.00 -22.25 18.38
N LEU A 271 -14.62 -21.19 17.67
CA LEU A 271 -15.38 -20.73 16.50
C LEU A 271 -15.39 -21.80 15.40
N LYS A 272 -14.25 -22.44 15.14
CA LYS A 272 -14.14 -23.51 14.13
C LYS A 272 -15.03 -24.71 14.44
N LYS A 273 -15.17 -25.09 15.73
CA LYS A 273 -16.10 -26.13 16.20
C LYS A 273 -17.57 -25.75 15.96
N ASN A 274 -17.91 -24.47 16.10
CA ASN A 274 -19.27 -23.95 15.88
C ASN A 274 -19.67 -23.81 14.39
N ILE A 275 -18.72 -24.05 13.47
CA ILE A 275 -18.98 -24.15 12.02
C ILE A 275 -19.28 -25.62 11.68
N SER A 276 -20.55 -26.00 11.81
CA SER A 276 -21.03 -27.35 11.45
C SER A 276 -20.77 -27.69 9.98
N PHE A 277 -20.70 -28.98 9.67
CA PHE A 277 -20.52 -29.46 8.29
C PHE A 277 -21.60 -28.89 7.35
N GLN A 278 -22.86 -28.87 7.79
CA GLN A 278 -23.98 -28.29 7.04
C GLN A 278 -23.75 -26.81 6.70
N LYS A 279 -23.25 -26.00 7.65
CA LYS A 279 -22.90 -24.59 7.38
C LYS A 279 -21.79 -24.48 6.34
N ARG A 280 -20.75 -25.32 6.42
CA ARG A 280 -19.64 -25.32 5.44
C ARG A 280 -20.14 -25.64 4.04
N VAL A 281 -21.00 -26.65 3.90
CA VAL A 281 -21.61 -27.04 2.62
C VAL A 281 -22.49 -25.90 2.10
N LYS A 282 -23.37 -25.34 2.95
CA LYS A 282 -24.22 -24.19 2.58
C LYS A 282 -23.40 -23.02 2.05
N PHE A 283 -22.39 -22.56 2.78
CA PHE A 283 -21.57 -21.43 2.35
C PHE A 283 -20.74 -21.76 1.11
N SER A 284 -20.27 -23.00 0.97
CA SER A 284 -19.59 -23.44 -0.25
C SER A 284 -20.49 -23.37 -1.48
N LEU A 285 -21.73 -23.84 -1.38
CA LEU A 285 -22.70 -23.76 -2.47
C LEU A 285 -23.05 -22.31 -2.81
N LEU A 286 -23.32 -21.46 -1.81
CA LEU A 286 -23.63 -20.04 -2.01
C LEU A 286 -22.46 -19.28 -2.61
N VAL A 287 -21.24 -19.51 -2.14
CA VAL A 287 -20.03 -18.91 -2.70
C VAL A 287 -19.76 -19.44 -4.11
N LYS A 288 -20.15 -20.66 -4.45
CA LYS A 288 -19.98 -21.16 -5.82
C LYS A 288 -21.01 -20.53 -6.77
N ALA A 289 -22.26 -20.45 -6.35
CA ALA A 289 -23.38 -20.06 -7.21
C ALA A 289 -23.55 -18.54 -7.34
N LEU A 290 -23.40 -17.78 -6.25
CA LEU A 290 -23.76 -16.35 -6.24
C LEU A 290 -22.61 -15.46 -6.74
N PRO A 291 -22.86 -14.47 -7.61
CA PRO A 291 -21.90 -13.43 -7.93
C PRO A 291 -21.59 -12.55 -6.69
N ALA A 292 -20.49 -11.79 -6.77
CA ALA A 292 -20.02 -10.93 -5.68
C ALA A 292 -21.10 -9.95 -5.18
N PHE A 293 -21.95 -9.45 -6.07
CA PHE A 293 -23.03 -8.51 -5.75
C PHE A 293 -24.02 -9.08 -4.72
N PHE A 294 -24.51 -10.31 -4.91
CA PHE A 294 -25.45 -10.92 -3.95
C PHE A 294 -24.77 -11.30 -2.64
N LEU A 295 -23.53 -11.80 -2.68
CA LEU A 295 -22.78 -12.08 -1.45
C LEU A 295 -22.55 -10.80 -0.63
N ARG A 296 -22.27 -9.68 -1.30
CA ARG A 296 -22.17 -8.37 -0.65
C ARG A 296 -23.47 -8.04 0.10
N ILE A 297 -24.62 -8.18 -0.56
CA ILE A 297 -25.93 -7.87 0.05
C ILE A 297 -26.20 -8.77 1.27
N PHE A 298 -25.93 -10.07 1.17
CA PHE A 298 -26.30 -11.03 2.22
C PHE A 298 -25.34 -11.06 3.42
N TYR A 299 -24.05 -10.85 3.18
CA TYR A 299 -23.01 -11.13 4.18
C TYR A 299 -22.15 -9.94 4.57
N PHE A 300 -22.05 -8.91 3.73
CA PHE A 300 -21.18 -7.76 3.99
C PHE A 300 -22.01 -6.57 4.47
N LYS A 301 -21.68 -6.05 5.65
CA LYS A 301 -22.33 -4.86 6.18
C LYS A 301 -21.96 -3.64 5.33
N LYS A 302 -22.93 -2.76 5.11
CA LYS A 302 -22.70 -1.48 4.43
C LYS A 302 -21.90 -0.56 5.36
N ASN A 303 -20.73 -0.13 4.88
CA ASN A 303 -19.87 0.86 5.51
C ASN A 303 -19.58 1.99 4.52
N SER A 304 -19.40 3.20 5.03
CA SER A 304 -18.84 4.32 4.26
C SER A 304 -17.33 4.16 4.09
N LEU A 305 -16.76 4.82 3.08
CA LEU A 305 -15.31 4.93 2.94
C LEU A 305 -14.69 5.70 4.12
N ASP A 306 -15.43 6.64 4.72
CA ASP A 306 -14.94 7.50 5.80
C ASP A 306 -15.15 6.89 7.21
N ASP A 307 -15.73 5.69 7.27
CA ASP A 307 -15.78 4.90 8.49
C ASP A 307 -14.39 4.37 8.83
N THR A 308 -14.02 4.42 10.12
CA THR A 308 -12.80 3.79 10.64
C THR A 308 -12.86 2.29 10.38
N ALA A 309 -11.86 1.76 9.68
CA ALA A 309 -11.70 0.35 9.39
C ALA A 309 -10.78 -0.33 10.39
N ALA A 310 -9.70 0.36 10.77
CA ALA A 310 -8.71 -0.13 11.71
C ALA A 310 -8.26 0.95 12.69
N ILE A 311 -7.92 0.53 13.90
CA ILE A 311 -7.20 1.35 14.87
C ILE A 311 -5.90 0.62 15.18
N LEU A 312 -4.78 1.32 14.99
CA LEU A 312 -3.45 0.80 15.28
C LEU A 312 -2.81 1.66 16.35
N PHE A 313 -2.26 1.03 17.38
CA PHE A 313 -1.62 1.75 18.47
C PHE A 313 -0.13 1.94 18.15
N SER A 314 0.26 3.19 17.94
CA SER A 314 1.67 3.57 17.83
C SER A 314 2.24 3.85 19.22
N SER A 315 3.51 3.51 19.45
CA SER A 315 4.25 3.93 20.63
C SER A 315 4.44 5.45 20.56
N GLY A 316 3.68 6.20 21.37
CA GLY A 316 3.81 7.65 21.44
C GLY A 316 5.14 8.08 22.05
N SER A 317 5.67 9.23 21.64
CA SER A 317 6.85 9.89 22.22
C SER A 317 6.74 10.15 23.72
N GLU A 318 5.51 10.28 24.23
CA GLU A 318 5.17 10.51 25.64
C GLU A 318 4.97 9.20 26.43
N GLY A 319 5.30 8.04 25.84
CA GLY A 319 5.19 6.71 26.48
C GLY A 319 3.79 6.08 26.48
N LEU A 320 2.73 6.88 26.34
CA LEU A 320 1.36 6.37 26.18
C LEU A 320 1.09 5.97 24.71
N PRO A 321 0.52 4.78 24.45
CA PRO A 321 0.18 4.37 23.09
C PRO A 321 -0.94 5.26 22.54
N LYS A 322 -0.82 5.69 21.29
CA LYS A 322 -1.80 6.55 20.63
C LYS A 322 -2.55 5.73 19.57
N GLY A 323 -3.87 5.64 19.71
CA GLY A 323 -4.70 4.93 18.73
C GLY A 323 -4.85 5.74 17.43
N VAL A 324 -4.18 5.34 16.36
CA VAL A 324 -4.30 5.94 15.03
C VAL A 324 -5.54 5.41 14.33
N GLN A 325 -6.50 6.28 13.99
CA GLN A 325 -7.74 5.88 13.31
C GLN A 325 -7.55 5.89 11.78
N LEU A 326 -7.60 4.71 11.17
CA LEU A 326 -7.49 4.54 9.72
C LEU A 326 -8.86 4.22 9.12
N THR A 327 -9.33 5.07 8.21
CA THR A 327 -10.58 4.83 7.49
C THR A 327 -10.42 3.77 6.40
N HIS A 328 -11.54 3.25 5.91
CA HIS A 328 -11.52 2.43 4.70
C HIS A 328 -10.90 3.20 3.51
N ARG A 329 -11.16 4.51 3.39
CA ARG A 329 -10.58 5.39 2.38
C ARG A 329 -9.05 5.44 2.49
N ASN A 330 -8.52 5.66 3.69
CA ASN A 330 -7.07 5.78 3.88
C ASN A 330 -6.34 4.49 3.49
N LEU A 331 -6.85 3.33 3.95
CA LEU A 331 -6.28 2.03 3.65
C LEU A 331 -6.36 1.72 2.15
N ILE A 332 -7.53 1.90 1.52
CA ILE A 332 -7.70 1.55 0.11
C ILE A 332 -6.93 2.52 -0.81
N ALA A 333 -6.83 3.80 -0.44
CA ALA A 333 -5.99 4.77 -1.13
C ALA A 333 -4.55 4.29 -1.13
N ASN A 334 -3.98 4.00 0.05
CA ASN A 334 -2.58 3.58 0.16
C ASN A 334 -2.31 2.27 -0.60
N ILE A 335 -3.23 1.29 -0.52
CA ILE A 335 -3.13 0.05 -1.29
C ILE A 335 -3.05 0.35 -2.80
N LYS A 336 -3.90 1.24 -3.32
CA LYS A 336 -3.90 1.59 -4.76
C LYS A 336 -2.67 2.39 -5.17
N GLN A 337 -2.19 3.29 -4.30
CA GLN A 337 -0.95 4.03 -4.51
C GLN A 337 0.25 3.09 -4.61
N ILE A 338 0.39 2.14 -3.67
CA ILE A 338 1.46 1.14 -3.70
C ILE A 338 1.30 0.20 -4.90
N ALA A 339 0.09 -0.26 -5.21
CA ALA A 339 -0.15 -1.16 -6.34
C ALA A 339 0.32 -0.56 -7.68
N MET A 340 0.12 0.76 -7.85
CA MET A 340 0.56 1.49 -9.04
C MET A 340 2.08 1.41 -9.26
N VAL A 341 2.87 1.60 -8.20
CA VAL A 341 4.33 1.59 -8.27
C VAL A 341 4.94 0.18 -8.14
N LEU A 342 4.27 -0.73 -7.42
CA LEU A 342 4.66 -2.13 -7.33
C LEU A 342 4.59 -2.81 -8.70
N ASN A 343 3.64 -2.36 -9.53
CA ASN A 343 3.40 -2.81 -10.90
C ASN A 343 3.44 -4.35 -10.97
N ALA A 344 2.60 -4.98 -10.13
CA ALA A 344 2.69 -6.40 -9.81
C ALA A 344 2.71 -7.28 -11.07
N ARG A 345 3.54 -8.32 -11.10
CA ARG A 345 3.69 -9.28 -12.19
C ARG A 345 2.73 -10.46 -12.03
N GLU A 346 2.57 -11.29 -13.07
CA GLU A 346 1.66 -12.45 -13.00
C GLU A 346 2.17 -13.54 -12.05
N ASP A 347 3.49 -13.64 -11.91
CA ASP A 347 4.24 -14.55 -11.04
C ASP A 347 4.48 -14.00 -9.63
N ASP A 348 3.96 -12.81 -9.31
CA ASP A 348 4.22 -12.22 -8.00
C ASP A 348 3.55 -12.97 -6.85
N ILE A 349 4.34 -13.25 -5.82
CA ILE A 349 3.92 -13.90 -4.58
C ILE A 349 4.58 -13.15 -3.42
N LEU A 350 3.76 -12.68 -2.48
CA LEU A 350 4.22 -11.83 -1.37
C LEU A 350 4.41 -12.65 -0.08
N MET A 351 5.54 -12.44 0.60
CA MET A 351 5.76 -12.97 1.95
C MET A 351 5.08 -12.11 3.01
N SER A 352 4.06 -12.66 3.67
CA SER A 352 3.35 -12.02 4.79
C SER A 352 3.99 -12.43 6.12
N THR A 353 5.08 -11.75 6.47
CA THR A 353 5.87 -12.04 7.68
C THR A 353 5.77 -10.97 8.76
N LEU A 354 5.32 -9.76 8.40
CA LEU A 354 5.27 -8.63 9.31
C LEU A 354 4.03 -8.66 10.22
N PRO A 355 4.13 -8.23 11.48
CA PRO A 355 3.02 -8.31 12.44
C PRO A 355 1.79 -7.51 12.00
N LEU A 356 0.60 -8.09 12.18
CA LEU A 356 -0.69 -7.47 11.80
C LEU A 356 -1.07 -6.24 12.63
N PHE A 357 -0.43 -6.05 13.80
CA PHE A 357 -0.62 -4.87 14.65
C PHE A 357 0.21 -3.66 14.22
N HIS A 358 1.10 -3.81 13.23
CA HIS A 358 1.79 -2.70 12.58
C HIS A 358 1.13 -2.39 11.24
N ALA A 359 1.04 -1.10 10.89
CA ALA A 359 0.45 -0.68 9.61
C ALA A 359 1.19 -1.27 8.40
N PHE A 360 2.51 -1.51 8.52
CA PHE A 360 3.30 -2.17 7.47
C PHE A 360 2.85 -3.63 7.25
N GLY A 361 2.61 -4.38 8.33
CA GLY A 361 2.13 -5.75 8.23
C GLY A 361 0.64 -5.86 7.85
N LEU A 362 -0.20 -4.96 8.38
CA LEU A 362 -1.63 -4.93 8.06
C LEU A 362 -1.88 -4.48 6.62
N THR A 363 -1.42 -3.30 6.22
CA THR A 363 -1.74 -2.78 4.89
C THR A 363 -0.91 -3.46 3.82
N VAL A 364 0.42 -3.46 3.94
CA VAL A 364 1.30 -3.79 2.79
C VAL A 364 1.45 -5.29 2.62
N THR A 365 1.72 -6.04 3.69
CA THR A 365 1.96 -7.48 3.56
C THR A 365 0.70 -8.33 3.68
N THR A 366 -0.45 -7.72 4.01
CA THR A 366 -1.72 -8.46 4.18
C THR A 366 -2.85 -7.92 3.30
N LEU A 367 -3.33 -6.69 3.54
CA LEU A 367 -4.51 -6.19 2.83
C LEU A 367 -4.24 -5.90 1.35
N LEU A 368 -3.06 -5.36 1.01
CA LEU A 368 -2.67 -5.08 -0.37
C LEU A 368 -2.71 -6.33 -1.26
N PRO A 369 -2.02 -7.44 -0.94
CA PRO A 369 -2.06 -8.63 -1.81
C PRO A 369 -3.47 -9.21 -1.91
N LEU A 370 -4.26 -9.17 -0.84
CA LEU A 370 -5.65 -9.63 -0.85
C LEU A 370 -6.55 -8.77 -1.75
N VAL A 371 -6.41 -7.44 -1.69
CA VAL A 371 -7.19 -6.47 -2.47
C VAL A 371 -6.79 -6.47 -3.94
N GLU A 372 -5.49 -6.60 -4.25
CA GLU A 372 -4.97 -6.60 -5.62
C GLU A 372 -4.94 -8.00 -6.27
N GLY A 373 -5.17 -9.07 -5.49
CA GLY A 373 -5.17 -10.44 -5.98
C GLY A 373 -3.77 -10.96 -6.26
N ILE A 374 -2.81 -10.60 -5.41
CA ILE A 374 -1.46 -11.15 -5.38
C ILE A 374 -1.48 -12.28 -4.35
N PRO A 375 -1.12 -13.52 -4.71
CA PRO A 375 -1.00 -14.60 -3.73
C PRO A 375 0.00 -14.26 -2.62
N LEU A 376 -0.23 -14.77 -1.41
CA LEU A 376 0.68 -14.56 -0.28
C LEU A 376 0.97 -15.83 0.51
N VAL A 377 2.14 -15.85 1.15
CA VAL A 377 2.60 -16.93 2.03
C VAL A 377 2.86 -16.35 3.41
N CYS A 378 2.16 -16.87 4.43
CA CYS A 378 2.27 -16.38 5.79
C CYS A 378 3.38 -17.07 6.56
N TYR A 379 4.09 -16.29 7.38
CA TYR A 379 4.93 -16.85 8.43
C TYR A 379 4.90 -15.95 9.68
N PRO A 380 4.57 -16.50 10.86
CA PRO A 380 4.22 -15.69 12.03
C PRO A 380 5.43 -15.04 12.73
N ASP A 381 6.64 -15.55 12.53
CA ASP A 381 7.84 -15.09 13.23
C ASP A 381 8.86 -14.46 12.26
N PRO A 382 8.89 -13.13 12.10
CA PRO A 382 9.80 -12.49 11.16
C PRO A 382 11.29 -12.63 11.53
N THR A 383 11.62 -13.12 12.73
CA THR A 383 13.02 -13.30 13.15
C THR A 383 13.64 -14.58 12.60
N ASN A 384 12.82 -15.56 12.19
CA ASN A 384 13.30 -16.85 11.70
C ASN A 384 13.54 -16.82 10.18
N GLY A 385 14.67 -16.21 9.79
CA GLY A 385 15.07 -16.10 8.39
C GLY A 385 15.22 -17.43 7.66
N TYR A 386 15.55 -18.53 8.37
CA TYR A 386 15.72 -19.84 7.73
C TYR A 386 14.39 -20.44 7.27
N GLU A 387 13.35 -20.41 8.12
CA GLU A 387 12.02 -20.87 7.74
C GLU A 387 11.41 -19.98 6.65
N ILE A 388 11.62 -18.66 6.73
CA ILE A 388 11.21 -17.73 5.67
C ILE A 388 11.92 -18.08 4.36
N GLY A 389 13.23 -18.36 4.37
CA GLY A 389 13.98 -18.83 3.21
C GLY A 389 13.42 -20.10 2.59
N LYS A 390 13.08 -21.11 3.40
CA LYS A 390 12.44 -22.34 2.91
C LYS A 390 11.10 -22.04 2.22
N LEU A 391 10.27 -21.18 2.80
CA LEU A 391 8.99 -20.80 2.19
C LEU A 391 9.17 -19.99 0.91
N VAL A 392 10.13 -19.08 0.86
CA VAL A 392 10.47 -18.32 -0.37
C VAL A 392 10.87 -19.30 -1.48
N ALA A 393 11.77 -20.24 -1.18
CA ALA A 393 12.22 -21.26 -2.14
C ALA A 393 11.08 -22.19 -2.59
N GLN A 394 10.30 -22.69 -1.63
CA GLN A 394 9.22 -23.66 -1.89
C GLN A 394 8.10 -23.07 -2.74
N TYR A 395 7.70 -21.84 -2.47
CA TYR A 395 6.57 -21.19 -3.15
C TYR A 395 7.00 -20.18 -4.21
N GLN A 396 8.30 -20.05 -4.48
CA GLN A 396 8.86 -19.07 -5.41
C GLN A 396 8.39 -17.64 -5.10
N ALA A 397 8.42 -17.28 -3.81
CA ALA A 397 8.01 -15.94 -3.41
C ALA A 397 8.92 -14.87 -4.06
N THR A 398 8.32 -13.78 -4.52
CA THR A 398 9.02 -12.76 -5.32
C THR A 398 9.21 -11.45 -4.57
N ILE A 399 8.40 -11.20 -3.54
CA ILE A 399 8.40 -9.96 -2.76
C ILE A 399 8.56 -10.29 -1.27
N LEU A 400 9.56 -9.68 -0.64
CA LEU A 400 9.81 -9.77 0.79
C LEU A 400 9.91 -8.37 1.41
N CYS A 401 9.09 -8.10 2.42
CA CYS A 401 9.19 -6.89 3.24
C CYS A 401 9.78 -7.25 4.60
N ALA A 402 10.72 -6.44 5.08
CA ALA A 402 11.40 -6.65 6.35
C ALA A 402 11.88 -5.32 6.95
N THR A 403 12.34 -5.34 8.20
CA THR A 403 13.06 -4.22 8.81
C THR A 403 14.57 -4.43 8.64
N SER A 404 15.39 -3.41 8.88
CA SER A 404 16.85 -3.54 8.87
C SER A 404 17.33 -4.60 9.86
N THR A 405 16.66 -4.72 11.00
CA THR A 405 16.95 -5.65 12.09
C THR A 405 16.69 -7.09 11.65
N PHE A 406 15.57 -7.37 10.98
CA PHE A 406 15.28 -8.71 10.46
C PHE A 406 16.26 -9.09 9.35
N LEU A 407 16.55 -8.18 8.42
CA LEU A 407 17.52 -8.42 7.35
C LEU A 407 18.93 -8.70 7.91
N ARG A 408 19.33 -8.03 8.99
CA ARG A 408 20.57 -8.33 9.71
C ARG A 408 20.59 -9.77 10.26
N LEU A 409 19.48 -10.25 10.82
CA LEU A 409 19.37 -11.65 11.26
C LEU A 409 19.52 -12.63 10.09
N TYR A 410 18.99 -12.28 8.91
CA TYR A 410 19.08 -13.12 7.72
C TYR A 410 20.52 -13.18 7.18
N ASN A 411 21.24 -12.06 7.19
CA ASN A 411 22.66 -12.01 6.85
C ASN A 411 23.48 -12.95 7.75
N LYS A 412 23.26 -12.87 9.06
CA LYS A 412 23.99 -13.68 10.06
C LYS A 412 23.59 -15.16 10.09
N ASN A 413 22.46 -15.54 9.51
CA ASN A 413 21.99 -16.93 9.55
C ASN A 413 22.76 -17.82 8.56
N LYS A 414 23.66 -18.67 9.08
CA LYS A 414 24.48 -19.60 8.27
C LYS A 414 23.70 -20.70 7.57
N LYS A 415 22.50 -21.08 8.08
CA LYS A 415 21.67 -22.12 7.46
C LYS A 415 20.90 -21.61 6.24
N LEU A 416 20.72 -20.29 6.14
CA LEU A 416 20.00 -19.64 5.05
C LEU A 416 20.90 -19.58 3.80
N ASN A 417 20.71 -20.55 2.90
CA ASN A 417 21.45 -20.64 1.64
C ASN A 417 21.01 -19.52 0.67
N PRO A 418 21.95 -18.87 -0.06
CA PRO A 418 21.62 -17.82 -1.03
C PRO A 418 20.53 -18.19 -2.05
N LEU A 419 20.50 -19.44 -2.50
CA LEU A 419 19.51 -19.95 -3.45
C LEU A 419 18.07 -19.89 -2.90
N MET A 420 17.90 -19.87 -1.58
CA MET A 420 16.57 -19.77 -0.97
C MET A 420 15.88 -18.44 -1.25
N PHE A 421 16.64 -17.39 -1.59
CA PHE A 421 16.12 -16.07 -1.93
C PHE A 421 16.25 -15.74 -3.43
N GLN A 422 16.57 -16.72 -4.27
CA GLN A 422 16.81 -16.51 -5.70
C GLN A 422 15.60 -15.92 -6.44
N SER A 423 14.38 -16.36 -6.11
CA SER A 423 13.13 -15.89 -6.73
C SER A 423 12.75 -14.45 -6.36
N LEU A 424 13.32 -13.88 -5.29
CA LEU A 424 13.01 -12.52 -4.87
C LEU A 424 13.44 -11.53 -5.95
N ARG A 425 12.46 -10.81 -6.49
CA ARG A 425 12.70 -9.66 -7.39
C ARG A 425 12.70 -8.33 -6.66
N LEU A 426 12.09 -8.29 -5.47
CA LEU A 426 11.94 -7.08 -4.68
C LEU A 426 12.08 -7.40 -3.19
N VAL A 427 13.10 -6.79 -2.57
CA VAL A 427 13.28 -6.79 -1.12
C VAL A 427 13.11 -5.38 -0.61
N VAL A 428 12.17 -5.19 0.31
CA VAL A 428 11.78 -3.87 0.82
C VAL A 428 12.16 -3.76 2.29
N ALA A 429 12.88 -2.70 2.63
CA ALA A 429 13.12 -2.27 4.00
C ALA A 429 12.23 -1.08 4.37
N GLY A 430 11.67 -1.10 5.58
CA GLY A 430 10.89 -0.01 6.14
C GLY A 430 10.75 -0.13 7.66
N ALA A 431 9.96 0.77 8.25
CA ALA A 431 9.73 0.93 9.70
C ALA A 431 10.94 1.39 10.54
N GLU A 432 12.16 1.30 10.01
CA GLU A 432 13.38 1.85 10.61
C GLU A 432 14.41 2.19 9.52
N LYS A 433 15.44 2.95 9.88
CA LYS A 433 16.56 3.28 8.97
C LYS A 433 17.29 2.00 8.55
N LEU A 434 17.49 1.80 7.24
CA LEU A 434 18.32 0.71 6.75
C LEU A 434 19.80 0.99 7.04
N SER A 435 20.45 0.05 7.71
CA SER A 435 21.90 0.10 7.90
C SER A 435 22.63 -0.19 6.57
N GLN A 436 23.63 0.63 6.25
CA GLN A 436 24.46 0.45 5.07
C GLN A 436 25.18 -0.91 5.06
N GLU A 437 25.71 -1.32 6.22
CA GLU A 437 26.31 -2.65 6.42
C GLU A 437 25.32 -3.77 6.09
N VAL A 438 24.08 -3.69 6.60
CA VAL A 438 23.04 -4.69 6.31
C VAL A 438 22.73 -4.77 4.81
N ARG A 439 22.67 -3.62 4.15
CA ARG A 439 22.44 -3.51 2.70
C ARG A 439 23.55 -4.21 1.91
N GLU A 440 24.80 -3.92 2.23
CA GLU A 440 25.99 -4.46 1.56
C GLU A 440 26.13 -5.96 1.80
N GLU A 441 26.03 -6.41 3.05
CA GLU A 441 26.07 -7.84 3.41
C GLU A 441 24.97 -8.64 2.71
N PHE A 442 23.75 -8.09 2.65
CA PHE A 442 22.62 -8.77 2.00
C PHE A 442 22.86 -8.89 0.49
N LYS A 443 23.41 -7.85 -0.14
CA LYS A 443 23.80 -7.87 -1.55
C LYS A 443 24.91 -8.89 -1.82
N VAL A 444 25.95 -8.94 -0.99
CA VAL A 444 27.06 -9.89 -1.12
C VAL A 444 26.56 -11.33 -0.94
N LYS A 445 25.74 -11.59 0.08
CA LYS A 445 25.28 -12.94 0.39
C LYS A 445 24.21 -13.45 -0.57
N PHE A 446 23.25 -12.62 -0.96
CA PHE A 446 22.05 -13.06 -1.70
C PHE A 446 21.98 -12.53 -3.15
N GLY A 447 22.86 -11.60 -3.55
CA GLY A 447 22.83 -10.96 -4.86
C GLY A 447 21.66 -10.00 -5.06
N LYS A 448 20.96 -9.62 -3.99
CA LYS A 448 19.71 -8.83 -4.04
C LYS A 448 19.91 -7.43 -3.49
N ASP A 449 19.34 -6.44 -4.16
CA ASP A 449 19.26 -5.07 -3.65
C ASP A 449 18.07 -4.93 -2.68
N ILE A 450 18.24 -4.07 -1.67
CA ILE A 450 17.19 -3.69 -0.74
C ILE A 450 16.74 -2.27 -1.08
N TYR A 451 15.43 -2.10 -1.25
CA TYR A 451 14.80 -0.82 -1.54
C TYR A 451 14.12 -0.27 -0.29
N GLU A 452 14.38 0.99 0.03
CA GLU A 452 13.81 1.65 1.22
C GLU A 452 12.50 2.35 0.87
N GLY A 453 11.51 2.21 1.74
CA GLY A 453 10.31 3.04 1.77
C GLY A 453 10.19 3.76 3.10
N TYR A 454 9.55 4.93 3.08
CA TYR A 454 9.25 5.71 4.27
C TYR A 454 7.75 5.88 4.44
N GLY A 455 7.36 5.95 5.71
CA GLY A 455 5.98 5.84 6.10
C GLY A 455 5.81 5.82 7.60
N THR A 456 4.60 6.12 8.03
CA THR A 456 4.17 6.14 9.44
C THR A 456 2.83 5.43 9.56
N THR A 457 2.38 5.11 10.77
CA THR A 457 1.05 4.51 10.94
C THR A 457 -0.03 5.48 10.43
N GLU A 458 0.21 6.77 10.62
CA GLU A 458 -0.62 7.91 10.25
C GLU A 458 -0.74 8.12 8.72
N THR A 459 0.07 7.44 7.90
CA THR A 459 0.03 7.50 6.42
C THR A 459 -0.37 6.17 5.77
N SER A 460 -0.87 5.23 6.57
CA SER A 460 -1.53 3.98 6.17
C SER A 460 -0.78 2.84 5.43
N PRO A 461 0.55 2.63 5.45
CA PRO A 461 1.62 3.42 6.04
C PRO A 461 2.53 4.12 5.05
N VAL A 462 2.49 3.80 3.75
CA VAL A 462 3.60 4.16 2.85
C VAL A 462 3.38 5.56 2.30
N ALA A 463 4.36 6.44 2.48
CA ALA A 463 4.33 7.80 1.92
C ALA A 463 5.28 7.95 0.72
N SER A 464 6.45 7.30 0.75
CA SER A 464 7.42 7.29 -0.34
C SER A 464 8.11 5.94 -0.50
N PHE A 465 8.63 5.67 -1.69
CA PHE A 465 9.30 4.40 -1.96
C PHE A 465 10.35 4.49 -3.08
N ASN A 466 11.53 3.88 -2.86
CA ASN A 466 12.51 3.63 -3.91
C ASN A 466 12.10 2.42 -4.75
N LEU A 467 12.30 2.51 -6.06
CA LEU A 467 12.00 1.45 -7.02
C LEU A 467 13.26 0.96 -7.73
N PRO A 468 13.27 -0.25 -8.29
CA PRO A 468 14.30 -0.65 -9.23
C PRO A 468 14.41 0.33 -10.41
N ASP A 469 15.63 0.57 -10.85
CA ASP A 469 15.90 1.33 -12.07
C ASP A 469 15.35 0.58 -13.30
N VAL A 470 14.93 1.34 -14.32
CA VAL A 470 14.37 0.78 -15.55
C VAL A 470 15.11 1.31 -16.77
N LEU A 471 15.56 0.42 -17.65
CA LEU A 471 16.14 0.77 -18.94
C LEU A 471 15.05 1.17 -19.93
N LEU A 472 15.23 2.30 -20.63
CA LEU A 472 14.29 2.80 -21.64
C LEU A 472 14.71 2.31 -23.05
N PRO A 473 13.93 1.44 -23.72
CA PRO A 473 14.33 0.85 -25.02
C PRO A 473 14.34 1.83 -26.22
N GLY A 474 14.06 3.11 -26.00
CA GLY A 474 14.02 4.13 -27.06
C GLY A 474 15.34 4.86 -27.24
N ASP A 475 16.00 5.18 -26.13
CA ASP A 475 17.25 5.95 -26.10
C ASP A 475 18.33 5.29 -25.21
N TRP A 476 18.04 4.10 -24.68
CA TRP A 476 18.91 3.32 -23.79
C TRP A 476 19.30 4.04 -22.51
N SER A 477 18.55 5.08 -22.13
CA SER A 477 18.73 5.78 -20.87
C SER A 477 18.10 5.02 -19.70
N ILE A 478 18.51 5.38 -18.48
CA ILE A 478 18.00 4.77 -17.25
C ILE A 478 16.99 5.71 -16.59
N GLN A 479 15.75 5.25 -16.46
CA GLN A 479 14.80 5.84 -15.53
C GLN A 479 15.18 5.41 -14.11
N LYS A 480 15.84 6.32 -13.38
CA LYS A 480 16.24 6.08 -11.98
C LYS A 480 15.00 5.97 -11.09
N GLY A 481 14.87 4.83 -10.41
CA GLY A 481 13.85 4.57 -9.40
C GLY A 481 14.41 4.62 -7.98
N ASN A 482 15.72 4.45 -7.81
CA ASN A 482 16.37 4.35 -6.52
C ASN A 482 17.52 5.35 -6.38
N LYS A 483 17.67 5.91 -5.17
CA LYS A 483 18.87 6.64 -4.76
C LYS A 483 19.26 6.20 -3.35
N ILE A 484 20.43 5.58 -3.21
CA ILE A 484 20.96 5.12 -1.92
C ILE A 484 21.05 6.31 -0.96
N GLY A 485 20.65 6.08 0.30
CA GLY A 485 20.57 7.12 1.34
C GLY A 485 19.30 7.98 1.29
N THR A 486 18.37 7.67 0.38
CA THR A 486 17.04 8.30 0.34
C THR A 486 15.94 7.27 0.58
N VAL A 487 14.74 7.75 0.86
CA VAL A 487 13.53 6.94 1.05
C VAL A 487 12.59 6.95 -0.17
N GLY A 488 13.14 7.35 -1.32
CA GLY A 488 12.46 7.39 -2.60
C GLY A 488 11.51 8.56 -2.80
N LEU A 489 10.77 8.51 -3.91
CA LEU A 489 9.81 9.55 -4.28
C LEU A 489 8.46 9.33 -3.58
N PRO A 490 7.67 10.42 -3.38
CA PRO A 490 6.30 10.30 -2.92
C PRO A 490 5.50 9.31 -3.77
N LEU A 491 4.60 8.54 -3.14
CA LEU A 491 3.66 7.74 -3.89
C LEU A 491 2.73 8.62 -4.75
N PRO A 492 2.19 8.12 -5.87
CA PRO A 492 1.17 8.84 -6.62
C PRO A 492 0.03 9.34 -5.73
N GLY A 493 -0.38 10.60 -5.85
CA GLY A 493 -1.40 11.18 -4.95
C GLY A 493 -0.89 11.61 -3.59
N THR A 494 0.43 11.60 -3.39
CA THR A 494 1.10 12.09 -2.18
C THR A 494 2.00 13.25 -2.55
N ALA A 495 2.01 14.30 -1.74
CA ALA A 495 2.98 15.37 -1.83
C ALA A 495 3.70 15.56 -0.49
N PHE A 496 4.94 16.01 -0.58
CA PHE A 496 5.78 16.33 0.57
C PHE A 496 6.09 17.83 0.51
N LYS A 497 6.08 18.48 1.67
CA LYS A 497 6.69 19.80 1.87
C LYS A 497 7.72 19.71 2.98
N ILE A 498 8.79 20.47 2.84
CA ILE A 498 9.77 20.69 3.90
C ILE A 498 9.54 22.10 4.39
N VAL A 499 9.29 22.28 5.68
CA VAL A 499 8.98 23.57 6.29
C VAL A 499 9.86 23.82 7.50
N ASP A 500 10.06 25.10 7.81
CA ASP A 500 10.64 25.48 9.08
C ASP A 500 9.72 25.03 10.24
N PRO A 501 10.24 24.35 11.28
CA PRO A 501 9.40 23.77 12.34
C PRO A 501 8.61 24.79 13.17
N GLU A 502 9.06 26.04 13.24
CA GLU A 502 8.42 27.08 14.08
C GLU A 502 7.44 27.93 13.27
N THR A 503 7.87 28.40 12.10
CA THR A 503 7.10 29.31 11.25
C THR A 503 6.19 28.59 10.25
N LEU A 504 6.43 27.30 10.00
CA LEU A 504 5.82 26.51 8.93
C LEU A 504 6.03 27.11 7.52
N ALA A 505 6.98 28.03 7.37
CA ALA A 505 7.39 28.57 6.09
C ALA A 505 8.08 27.49 5.26
N GLU A 506 7.75 27.42 3.98
CA GLU A 506 8.29 26.38 3.10
C GLU A 506 9.78 26.64 2.77
N LEU A 507 10.61 25.61 2.96
CA LEU A 507 12.06 25.68 2.76
C LEU A 507 12.45 25.24 1.35
N PRO A 508 13.54 25.80 0.78
CA PRO A 508 14.03 25.41 -0.53
C PRO A 508 14.66 24.00 -0.52
N PRO A 509 14.78 23.35 -1.69
CA PRO A 509 15.44 22.05 -1.80
C PRO A 509 16.88 22.07 -1.26
N GLY A 510 17.22 21.11 -0.42
CA GLY A 510 18.57 20.97 0.18
C GLY A 510 18.64 21.38 1.64
N GLU A 511 17.65 22.12 2.14
CA GLU A 511 17.57 22.50 3.54
C GLU A 511 16.84 21.44 4.38
N ALA A 512 17.24 21.31 5.65
CA ALA A 512 16.62 20.40 6.61
C ALA A 512 15.47 21.11 7.33
N GLY A 513 14.34 20.44 7.49
CA GLY A 513 13.18 20.98 8.17
C GLY A 513 12.14 19.90 8.52
N LEU A 514 10.99 20.34 9.01
CA LEU A 514 9.85 19.48 9.31
C LEU A 514 9.22 18.97 8.01
N ILE A 515 8.94 17.66 7.95
CA ILE A 515 8.31 17.02 6.79
C ILE A 515 6.79 17.05 6.97
N LEU A 516 6.09 17.75 6.08
CA LEU A 516 4.63 17.68 5.95
C LEU A 516 4.26 16.74 4.81
N ILE A 517 3.33 15.83 5.06
CA ILE A 517 2.87 14.82 4.09
C ILE A 517 1.38 15.04 3.85
N GLY A 518 1.01 15.26 2.59
CA GLY A 518 -0.39 15.39 2.17
C GLY A 518 -0.81 14.28 1.22
N GLY A 519 -2.01 13.74 1.40
CA GLY A 519 -2.60 12.75 0.51
C GLY A 519 -3.81 12.02 1.12
N PRO A 520 -4.61 11.30 0.33
CA PRO A 520 -5.80 10.58 0.82
C PRO A 520 -5.49 9.41 1.79
N GLN A 521 -4.24 8.98 1.88
CA GLN A 521 -3.77 7.94 2.81
C GLN A 521 -3.52 8.44 4.23
N VAL A 522 -3.49 9.76 4.45
CA VAL A 522 -3.31 10.36 5.78
C VAL A 522 -4.52 10.01 6.66
N MET A 523 -4.25 9.58 7.89
CA MET A 523 -5.22 9.09 8.86
C MET A 523 -6.40 10.04 9.10
N LYS A 524 -7.46 9.54 9.72
CA LYS A 524 -8.56 10.37 10.22
C LYS A 524 -8.15 11.26 11.40
N GLY A 525 -7.24 10.76 12.23
CA GLY A 525 -6.83 11.40 13.47
C GLY A 525 -6.53 10.39 14.57
N TYR A 526 -6.19 10.90 15.76
CA TYR A 526 -5.95 10.09 16.94
C TYR A 526 -7.23 9.87 17.73
N LEU A 527 -7.46 8.62 18.14
CA LEU A 527 -8.64 8.16 18.86
C LEU A 527 -8.79 8.93 20.17
N LYS A 528 -9.90 9.68 20.29
CA LYS A 528 -10.25 10.51 21.45
C LYS A 528 -9.15 11.49 21.86
N ASN A 529 -8.37 11.98 20.89
CA ASN A 529 -7.31 12.95 21.12
C ASN A 529 -7.33 14.04 20.04
N GLU A 530 -8.34 14.91 20.13
CA GLU A 530 -8.56 16.01 19.19
C GLU A 530 -7.40 17.01 19.22
N LYS A 531 -6.89 17.34 20.42
CA LYS A 531 -5.73 18.22 20.58
C LYS A 531 -4.54 17.70 19.76
N LYS A 532 -4.18 16.43 19.93
CA LYS A 532 -3.05 15.87 19.18
C LYS A 532 -3.34 15.73 17.68
N THR A 533 -4.61 15.58 17.31
CA THR A 533 -5.03 15.54 15.89
C THR A 533 -4.91 16.92 15.24
N GLN A 534 -5.17 18.01 15.96
CA GLN A 534 -5.03 19.37 15.45
C GLN A 534 -3.56 19.83 15.39
N GLU A 535 -2.68 19.23 16.21
CA GLU A 535 -1.24 19.51 16.20
C GLU A 535 -0.49 18.93 14.97
N VAL A 536 -1.09 18.00 14.22
CA VAL A 536 -0.41 17.21 13.17
C VAL A 536 -1.00 17.38 11.78
#